data_AF-A0A973REA9-F1
#
_entry.id   AF-A0A973REA9-F1
#
_cell.length_a   1.000
_cell.length_b   1.000
_cell.length_c   1.000
_cell.angle_alpha   90.00
_cell.angle_beta   90.00
_cell.angle_gamma   90.00
#
_symmetry.space_group_name_H-M   'P 1'
#
loop_
_entity.id
_entity.type
_entity.pdbx_description
1 polymer ?
#
loop_
_entity_poly.entity_id
_entity_poly.type
_entity_poly.pdbx_seq_one_letter_code
_entity_poly.pdbx_strand_id
1 'polypeptide(L)'
;MWLDLRDLRAADSAAAEAMATARRVAPDMFSYDYRTVEKDLARAGAYTTGELTRHYRELTTSLVSKAKAEKTVRTASVVDAGVERATPDRVEVLLFVNMVTVKVVPNQDAPQQQVSQNRARFVMVRQDGRWLVAGLSTLLGTA
;
A
#
# COMPACT_ATOMS: atom_id res chain seq x y z
N MET A 1 30.61 14.92 -14.68
CA MET A 1 31.44 13.94 -13.92
C MET A 1 31.30 14.05 -12.41
N TRP A 2 31.45 15.22 -11.76
CA TRP A 2 31.18 15.33 -10.29
C TRP A 2 29.69 15.43 -9.91
N LEU A 3 28.86 16.04 -10.77
CA LEU A 3 27.40 16.12 -10.58
C LEU A 3 26.75 14.73 -10.69
N ASP A 4 27.13 13.95 -11.71
CA ASP A 4 26.62 12.60 -11.93
C ASP A 4 26.86 11.66 -10.74
N LEU A 5 28.03 11.74 -10.09
CA LEU A 5 28.35 10.92 -8.91
C LEU A 5 27.53 11.31 -7.67
N ARG A 6 27.17 12.59 -7.52
CA ARG A 6 26.32 13.04 -6.41
C ARG A 6 24.88 12.58 -6.61
N ASP A 7 24.38 12.69 -7.83
CA ASP A 7 23.01 12.30 -8.17
C ASP A 7 22.82 10.79 -8.05
N LEU A 8 23.82 9.99 -8.47
CA LEU A 8 23.81 8.53 -8.27
C LEU A 8 23.74 8.16 -6.78
N ARG A 9 24.60 8.76 -5.93
CA ARG A 9 24.57 8.50 -4.49
C ARG A 9 23.26 8.96 -3.83
N ALA A 10 22.72 10.09 -4.27
CA ALA A 10 21.44 10.58 -3.79
C ALA A 10 20.29 9.63 -4.19
N ALA A 11 20.32 9.11 -5.41
CA ALA A 11 19.36 8.11 -5.88
C ALA A 11 19.46 6.79 -5.10
N ASP A 12 20.67 6.33 -4.77
CA ASP A 12 20.88 5.12 -3.94
C ASP A 12 20.32 5.30 -2.52
N SER A 13 20.56 6.47 -1.89
CA SER A 13 19.98 6.80 -0.58
C SER A 13 18.45 6.85 -0.65
N ALA A 14 17.91 7.54 -1.66
CA ALA A 14 16.48 7.64 -1.89
C ALA A 14 15.85 6.25 -2.10
N ALA A 15 16.49 5.38 -2.88
CA ALA A 15 16.06 4.00 -3.12
C ALA A 15 15.93 3.22 -1.81
N ALA A 16 16.96 3.25 -0.96
CA ALA A 16 16.95 2.55 0.32
C ALA A 16 15.87 3.09 1.28
N GLU A 17 15.77 4.41 1.42
CA GLU A 17 14.80 5.08 2.30
C GLU A 17 13.35 4.85 1.86
N ALA A 18 13.08 5.01 0.56
CA ALA A 18 11.74 4.88 0.02
C ALA A 18 11.28 3.42 0.04
N MET A 19 12.17 2.46 -0.26
CA MET A 19 11.85 1.02 -0.14
C MET A 19 11.56 0.63 1.31
N ALA A 20 12.37 1.08 2.27
CA ALA A 20 12.13 0.84 3.70
C ALA A 20 10.79 1.43 4.14
N THR A 21 10.47 2.64 3.69
CA THR A 21 9.18 3.28 3.98
C THR A 21 8.03 2.53 3.33
N ALA A 22 8.13 2.13 2.06
CA ALA A 22 7.12 1.35 1.36
C ALA A 22 6.82 0.03 2.07
N ARG A 23 7.86 -0.73 2.47
CA ARG A 23 7.72 -1.96 3.27
C ARG A 23 6.97 -1.72 4.58
N ARG A 24 7.25 -0.60 5.26
CA ARG A 24 6.62 -0.25 6.54
C ARG A 24 5.15 0.13 6.41
N VAL A 25 4.79 0.90 5.38
CA VAL A 25 3.41 1.44 5.24
C VAL A 25 2.47 0.53 4.46
N ALA A 26 3.00 -0.36 3.60
CA ALA A 26 2.19 -1.25 2.78
C ALA A 26 1.24 -2.17 3.60
N PRO A 27 1.65 -2.78 4.73
CA PRO A 27 0.73 -3.54 5.58
C PRO A 27 -0.48 -2.73 6.02
N ASP A 28 -0.28 -1.49 6.48
CA ASP A 28 -1.37 -0.58 6.86
C ASP A 28 -2.23 -0.20 5.66
N MET A 29 -1.62 0.06 4.50
CA MET A 29 -2.36 0.48 3.30
C MET A 29 -3.23 -0.63 2.70
N PHE A 30 -2.86 -1.90 2.88
CA PHE A 30 -3.59 -3.04 2.36
C PHE A 30 -4.46 -3.76 3.39
N SER A 31 -4.28 -3.51 4.68
CA SER A 31 -5.06 -4.16 5.75
C SER A 31 -6.20 -3.28 6.25
N TYR A 32 -7.27 -3.92 6.72
CA TYR A 32 -8.33 -3.26 7.48
C TYR A 32 -9.12 -4.30 8.28
N ASP A 33 -9.75 -3.84 9.36
CA ASP A 33 -10.70 -4.65 10.11
C ASP A 33 -12.06 -3.96 10.13
N TYR A 34 -13.17 -4.67 9.88
CA TYR A 34 -14.50 -4.08 9.89
C TYR A 34 -14.85 -3.31 11.17
N ARG A 35 -14.22 -3.65 12.31
CA ARG A 35 -14.39 -2.99 13.60
C ARG A 35 -13.72 -1.62 13.65
N THR A 36 -12.67 -1.42 12.86
CA THR A 36 -11.83 -0.21 12.84
C THR A 36 -11.64 0.38 11.44
N VAL A 37 -12.43 -0.06 10.46
CA VAL A 37 -12.19 0.17 9.02
C VAL A 37 -12.04 1.64 8.68
N GLU A 38 -12.82 2.53 9.28
CA GLU A 38 -12.67 3.98 9.10
C GLU A 38 -11.29 4.48 9.56
N LYS A 39 -10.83 4.02 10.73
CA LYS A 39 -9.52 4.41 11.30
C LYS A 39 -8.37 3.82 10.49
N ASP A 40 -8.52 2.58 10.02
CA ASP A 40 -7.51 1.90 9.21
C ASP A 40 -7.34 2.60 7.85
N LEU A 41 -8.44 2.92 7.17
CA LEU A 41 -8.40 3.62 5.89
C LEU A 41 -7.93 5.07 6.03
N ALA A 42 -8.27 5.76 7.12
CA ALA A 42 -7.73 7.08 7.42
C ALA A 42 -6.21 7.04 7.66
N ARG A 43 -5.72 6.05 8.42
CA ARG A 43 -4.28 5.82 8.64
C ARG A 43 -3.56 5.53 7.33
N ALA A 44 -4.12 4.67 6.48
CA ALA A 44 -3.61 4.39 5.16
C ALA A 44 -3.53 5.64 4.28
N GLY A 45 -4.59 6.45 4.26
CA GLY A 45 -4.65 7.71 3.54
C GLY A 45 -3.57 8.72 3.97
N ALA A 46 -3.17 8.74 5.25
CA ALA A 46 -2.12 9.62 5.76
C ALA A 46 -0.71 9.31 5.24
N TYR A 47 -0.51 8.13 4.62
CA TYR A 47 0.74 7.78 3.93
C TYR A 47 0.76 8.19 2.46
N THR A 48 -0.34 8.73 1.94
CA THR A 48 -0.51 9.05 0.52
C THR A 48 -0.35 10.53 0.23
N THR A 49 -0.20 10.88 -1.05
CA THR A 49 -0.29 12.26 -1.55
C THR A 49 -1.05 12.33 -2.88
N GLY A 50 -1.44 13.53 -3.29
CA GLY A 50 -2.08 13.79 -4.58
C GLY A 50 -3.39 13.01 -4.81
N GLU A 51 -3.53 12.45 -6.01
CA GLU A 51 -4.72 11.69 -6.42
C GLU A 51 -5.00 10.48 -5.54
N LEU A 52 -3.94 9.80 -5.08
CA LEU A 52 -4.11 8.60 -4.26
C LEU A 52 -4.79 8.92 -2.92
N THR A 53 -4.53 10.11 -2.35
CA THR A 53 -5.25 10.58 -1.16
C THR A 53 -6.74 10.75 -1.42
N ARG A 54 -7.11 11.24 -2.62
CA ARG A 54 -8.52 11.37 -3.01
C ARG A 54 -9.18 10.00 -3.14
N HIS A 55 -8.51 9.08 -3.82
CA HIS A 55 -8.97 7.72 -4.00
C HIS A 55 -9.21 7.00 -2.66
N TYR A 56 -8.32 7.15 -1.67
CA TYR A 56 -8.52 6.57 -0.33
C TYR A 56 -9.75 7.14 0.40
N ARG A 57 -10.07 8.43 0.23
CA ARG A 57 -11.30 9.02 0.80
C ARG A 57 -12.56 8.44 0.14
N GLU A 58 -12.56 8.29 -1.17
CA GLU A 58 -13.67 7.67 -1.91
C GLU A 58 -13.84 6.19 -1.57
N LEU A 59 -12.73 5.45 -1.48
CA LEU A 59 -12.71 4.06 -1.05
C LEU A 59 -13.31 3.93 0.34
N THR A 60 -12.97 4.83 1.27
CA THR A 60 -13.57 4.83 2.63
C THR A 60 -15.09 4.94 2.57
N THR A 61 -15.62 5.81 1.73
CA THR A 61 -17.07 6.03 1.61
C THR A 61 -17.81 4.78 1.11
N SER A 62 -17.19 4.01 0.21
CA SER A 62 -17.81 2.83 -0.40
C SER A 62 -17.53 1.51 0.31
N LEU A 63 -16.34 1.35 0.92
CA LEU A 63 -15.86 0.10 1.49
C LEU A 63 -16.39 -0.15 2.91
N VAL A 64 -16.57 0.90 3.72
CA VAL A 64 -16.90 0.78 5.15
C VAL A 64 -18.18 -0.02 5.38
N SER A 65 -19.27 0.34 4.68
CA SER A 65 -20.56 -0.34 4.83
C SER A 65 -20.46 -1.82 4.45
N LYS A 66 -19.75 -2.13 3.36
CA LYS A 66 -19.55 -3.51 2.90
C LYS A 66 -18.70 -4.31 3.89
N ALA A 67 -17.58 -3.75 4.33
CA ALA A 67 -16.70 -4.41 5.30
C ALA A 67 -17.45 -4.73 6.60
N LYS A 68 -18.31 -3.83 7.09
CA LYS A 68 -19.14 -4.05 8.28
C LYS A 68 -20.22 -5.11 8.05
N ALA A 69 -20.92 -5.07 6.92
CA ALA A 69 -21.95 -6.04 6.59
C ALA A 69 -21.38 -7.46 6.47
N GLU A 70 -20.20 -7.60 5.86
CA GLU A 70 -19.51 -8.88 5.66
C GLU A 70 -18.53 -9.23 6.79
N LYS A 71 -18.46 -8.43 7.87
CA LYS A 71 -17.47 -8.57 8.96
C LYS A 71 -16.05 -8.85 8.47
N THR A 72 -15.64 -8.15 7.42
CA THR A 72 -14.39 -8.43 6.71
C THR A 72 -13.17 -7.99 7.51
N VAL A 73 -12.21 -8.90 7.65
CA VAL A 73 -10.87 -8.65 8.16
C VAL A 73 -9.89 -8.97 7.05
N ARG A 74 -9.08 -8.00 6.65
CA ARG A 74 -8.04 -8.16 5.64
C ARG A 74 -6.69 -7.84 6.27
N THR A 75 -5.76 -8.77 6.18
CA THR A 75 -4.41 -8.65 6.71
C THR A 75 -3.40 -8.85 5.59
N ALA A 76 -2.47 -7.92 5.47
CA ALA A 76 -1.40 -7.97 4.48
C ALA A 76 -0.03 -8.05 5.17
N SER A 77 0.87 -8.85 4.60
CA SER A 77 2.27 -8.90 5.00
C SER A 77 3.16 -8.76 3.77
N VAL A 78 4.19 -7.93 3.88
CA VAL A 78 5.19 -7.77 2.82
C VAL A 78 6.22 -8.88 2.98
N VAL A 79 6.31 -9.75 1.99
CA VAL A 79 7.28 -10.86 1.94
C VAL A 79 8.62 -10.37 1.42
N ASP A 80 8.58 -9.55 0.37
CA ASP A 80 9.77 -8.97 -0.22
C ASP A 80 9.47 -7.65 -0.94
N ALA A 81 10.52 -6.91 -1.28
CA ALA A 81 10.44 -5.66 -2.03
C ALA A 81 11.75 -5.39 -2.77
N GLY A 82 11.64 -4.77 -3.94
CA GLY A 82 12.77 -4.31 -4.74
C GLY A 82 12.50 -2.94 -5.37
N VAL A 83 13.57 -2.20 -5.63
CA VAL A 83 13.50 -0.91 -6.32
C VAL A 83 13.62 -1.15 -7.83
N GLU A 84 12.63 -0.68 -8.58
CA GLU A 84 12.61 -0.79 -10.05
C GLU A 84 13.24 0.44 -10.70
N ARG A 85 13.05 1.61 -10.07
CA ARG A 85 13.61 2.89 -10.53
C ARG A 85 13.80 3.83 -9.34
N ALA A 86 14.88 4.60 -9.34
CA ALA A 86 15.11 5.64 -8.35
C ALA A 86 15.69 6.92 -8.99
N THR A 87 15.16 8.05 -8.55
CA THR A 87 15.76 9.39 -8.60
C THR A 87 15.85 9.90 -7.16
N PRO A 88 16.56 11.02 -6.89
CA PRO A 88 16.68 11.56 -5.54
C PRO A 88 15.35 11.88 -4.84
N ASP A 89 14.28 12.11 -5.60
CA ASP A 89 12.97 12.60 -5.13
C ASP A 89 11.79 11.66 -5.46
N ARG A 90 12.01 10.63 -6.29
CA ARG A 90 10.98 9.68 -6.73
C ARG A 90 11.55 8.27 -6.85
N VAL A 91 10.86 7.30 -6.27
CA VAL A 91 11.27 5.89 -6.30
C VAL A 91 10.07 5.01 -6.62
N GLU A 92 10.25 4.05 -7.52
CA GLU A 92 9.26 3.02 -7.83
C GLU A 92 9.69 1.72 -7.16
N VAL A 93 8.84 1.23 -6.25
CA VAL A 93 9.11 0.06 -5.40
C VAL A 93 8.12 -1.04 -5.76
N LEU A 94 8.63 -2.19 -6.18
CA LEU A 94 7.87 -3.43 -6.31
C LEU A 94 7.78 -4.11 -4.95
N LEU A 95 6.57 -4.48 -4.54
CA LEU A 95 6.25 -5.17 -3.29
C LEU A 95 5.63 -6.53 -3.61
N PHE A 96 6.09 -7.57 -2.92
CA PHE A 96 5.49 -8.89 -2.89
C PHE A 96 4.72 -9.03 -1.59
N VAL A 97 3.39 -9.18 -1.68
CA VAL A 97 2.48 -9.06 -0.53
C VAL A 97 1.61 -10.31 -0.44
N ASN A 98 1.67 -10.99 0.70
CA ASN A 98 0.70 -12.01 1.05
C ASN A 98 -0.50 -11.34 1.70
N MET A 99 -1.69 -11.75 1.31
CA MET A 99 -2.93 -11.18 1.83
C MET A 99 -3.89 -12.27 2.24
N VAL A 100 -4.40 -12.18 3.47
CA VAL A 100 -5.44 -13.04 4.02
C VAL A 100 -6.69 -12.18 4.21
N THR A 101 -7.81 -12.61 3.65
CA THR A 101 -9.11 -11.97 3.84
C THR A 101 -10.06 -12.98 4.46
N VAL A 102 -10.64 -12.63 5.60
CA VAL A 102 -11.70 -13.40 6.25
C VAL A 102 -12.97 -12.57 6.20
N LYS A 103 -14.09 -13.16 5.78
CA LYS A 103 -15.40 -12.49 5.77
C LYS A 103 -16.51 -13.44 6.17
N VAL A 104 -17.54 -12.91 6.81
CA VAL A 104 -18.78 -13.59 7.19
C VAL A 104 -19.89 -13.02 6.33
N VAL A 105 -20.26 -13.74 5.28
CA VAL A 105 -21.35 -13.33 4.39
C VAL A 105 -22.68 -13.79 5.00
N PRO A 106 -23.73 -12.95 5.01
CA PRO A 106 -25.07 -13.38 5.44
C PRO A 106 -25.53 -14.62 4.67
N ASN A 107 -26.24 -15.52 5.35
CA ASN A 107 -26.78 -16.78 4.79
C ASN A 107 -25.71 -17.79 4.31
N GLN A 108 -24.50 -17.71 4.86
CA GLN A 108 -23.46 -18.74 4.73
C GLN A 108 -23.20 -19.36 6.10
N ASP A 109 -23.06 -20.69 6.15
CA ASP A 109 -22.91 -21.42 7.41
C ASP A 109 -21.54 -21.23 8.08
N ALA A 110 -20.54 -20.77 7.33
CA ALA A 110 -19.17 -20.59 7.81
C ALA A 110 -18.50 -19.32 7.25
N PRO A 111 -17.56 -18.72 7.99
CA PRO A 111 -16.69 -17.67 7.47
C PRO A 111 -15.89 -18.15 6.25
N GLN A 112 -15.76 -17.29 5.25
CA GLN A 112 -14.92 -17.53 4.08
C GLN A 112 -13.53 -16.97 4.32
N GLN A 113 -12.50 -17.77 4.05
CA GLN A 113 -11.11 -17.34 4.08
C GLN A 113 -10.50 -17.43 2.68
N GLN A 114 -9.89 -16.33 2.23
CA GLN A 114 -9.17 -16.25 0.97
C GLN A 114 -7.72 -15.84 1.25
N VAL A 115 -6.78 -16.54 0.62
CA VAL A 115 -5.36 -16.18 0.62
C VAL A 115 -4.95 -15.83 -0.81
N SER A 116 -4.20 -14.75 -0.96
CA SER A 116 -3.65 -14.34 -2.25
C SER A 116 -2.22 -13.85 -2.10
N GLN A 117 -1.44 -14.03 -3.17
CA GLN A 117 -0.07 -13.56 -3.28
C GLN A 117 -0.03 -12.51 -4.39
N ASN A 118 0.10 -11.25 -3.99
CA ASN A 118 -0.04 -10.13 -4.89
C ASN A 118 1.29 -9.43 -5.11
N ARG A 119 1.41 -8.79 -6.27
CA ARG A 119 2.49 -7.87 -6.59
C ARG A 119 1.90 -6.46 -6.69
N ALA A 120 2.49 -5.52 -5.97
CA ALA A 120 2.07 -4.13 -6.00
C ALA A 120 3.25 -3.24 -6.32
N ARG A 121 3.02 -2.17 -7.06
CA ARG A 121 3.99 -1.09 -7.27
C ARG A 121 3.55 0.12 -6.46
N PHE A 122 4.45 0.61 -5.62
CA PHE A 122 4.33 1.94 -5.01
C PHE A 122 5.21 2.91 -5.77
N VAL A 123 4.62 4.02 -6.18
CA VAL A 123 5.33 5.22 -6.59
C VAL A 123 5.49 6.09 -5.35
N MET A 124 6.72 6.16 -4.85
CA MET A 124 7.11 6.94 -3.69
C MET A 124 7.63 8.30 -4.14
N VAL A 125 7.21 9.38 -3.47
CA VAL A 125 7.74 10.73 -3.68
C VAL A 125 8.14 11.35 -2.36
N ARG A 126 9.17 12.20 -2.37
CA ARG A 126 9.61 12.92 -1.18
C ARG A 126 8.94 14.29 -1.10
N GLN A 127 8.17 14.53 -0.03
CA GLN A 127 7.53 15.82 0.27
C GLN A 127 7.78 16.15 1.74
N ASP A 128 8.18 17.39 2.03
CA ASP A 128 8.42 17.88 3.40
C ASP A 128 9.32 16.94 4.24
N GLY A 129 10.37 16.41 3.61
CA GLY A 129 11.34 15.51 4.25
C GLY A 129 10.84 14.09 4.49
N ARG A 130 9.63 13.72 4.04
CA ARG A 130 9.03 12.39 4.21
C ARG A 130 8.73 11.73 2.87
N TRP A 131 8.84 10.40 2.83
CA TRP A 131 8.39 9.60 1.71
C TRP A 131 6.89 9.32 1.83
N LEU A 132 6.14 9.62 0.76
CA LEU A 132 4.70 9.39 0.64
C LEU A 132 4.40 8.57 -0.62
N VAL A 133 3.31 7.82 -0.60
CA VAL A 133 2.83 7.05 -1.75
C VAL A 133 2.00 7.97 -2.65
N ALA A 134 2.55 8.35 -3.79
CA ALA A 134 1.85 9.14 -4.80
C ALA A 134 1.02 8.27 -5.75
N GLY A 135 1.41 7.00 -5.92
CA GLY A 135 0.75 6.07 -6.82
C GLY A 135 0.83 4.65 -6.30
N LEU A 136 -0.24 3.91 -6.54
CA LEU A 136 -0.39 2.51 -6.19
C LEU A 136 -1.03 1.79 -7.37
N SER A 137 -0.40 0.73 -7.85
CA SER A 137 -1.02 -0.22 -8.78
C SER A 137 -0.74 -1.65 -8.34
N THR A 138 -1.72 -2.52 -8.53
CA THR A 138 -1.52 -3.96 -8.39
C THR A 138 -1.16 -4.52 -9.76
N LEU A 139 -0.03 -5.21 -9.87
CA LEU A 139 0.48 -5.72 -11.15
C LEU A 139 -0.18 -7.02 -11.61
N LEU A 140 -1.29 -7.39 -10.97
CA LEU A 140 -2.12 -8.53 -11.33
C LEU A 140 -3.60 -8.16 -11.13
N GLY A 141 -4.31 -7.93 -12.24
CA GLY A 141 -5.67 -8.41 -12.46
C GLY A 141 -5.57 -9.37 -13.65
N THR A 142 -6.27 -10.50 -13.72
CA THR A 142 -7.62 -10.80 -13.23
C THR A 142 -7.68 -12.13 -12.47
N ALA A 143 -8.81 -12.34 -11.79
CA ALA A 143 -9.35 -13.68 -11.52
C ALA A 143 -9.56 -14.48 -12.83
#